data_AF-A0A4Q9PV63-F1
#
_entry.id   AF-A0A4Q9PV63-F1
#
_cell.length_a   1.000
_cell.length_b   1.000
_cell.length_c   1.000
_cell.angle_alpha   90.00
_cell.angle_beta   90.00
_cell.angle_gamma   90.00
#
_symmetry.space_group_name_H-M   'P 1'
#
loop_
_entity.id
_entity.type
_entity.pdbx_description
1 polymer ?
#
loop_
_entity_poly.entity_id
_entity_poly.type
_entity_poly.pdbx_seq_one_letter_code
_entity_poly.pdbx_strand_id
1 'polypeptide(L)'
;KSKSKKTSKNAKKSAKDVLSNASDGLLAAGGLTNNVKKIINTIKGIGKQEPVTITWYTGHDLDNPSCWANPNWAPTDKSFAAALTLVGWATKPKCFKFLELCSSPQKCIFVRVVDSCAGCAADSKHVDLTKAAFQSLADLDKGLLTVQMREATDPADGWLEDLWGPKMSANN
;
A
#
# COMPACT_ATOMS: atom_id res chain seq x y z
N LYS A 1 30.43 46.91 -21.80
CA LYS A 1 30.34 45.89 -20.72
C LYS A 1 29.11 45.03 -20.97
N SER A 2 29.30 43.71 -21.04
CA SER A 2 28.33 42.74 -21.57
C SER A 2 27.70 41.90 -20.45
N LYS A 3 26.53 41.32 -20.77
CA LYS A 3 25.78 40.21 -20.14
C LYS A 3 24.83 40.55 -18.98
N SER A 4 23.65 39.95 -18.84
CA SER A 4 22.71 39.23 -19.72
C SER A 4 21.47 38.90 -18.86
N LYS A 5 20.27 38.95 -19.44
CA LYS A 5 19.00 38.45 -18.88
C LYS A 5 19.12 37.00 -18.36
N LYS A 6 18.51 36.69 -17.21
CA LYS A 6 18.02 35.32 -16.92
C LYS A 6 16.59 35.35 -16.37
N THR A 7 15.71 34.96 -17.28
CA THR A 7 14.31 34.57 -17.12
C THR A 7 14.14 33.48 -16.05
N SER A 8 13.15 33.66 -15.18
CA SER A 8 12.61 32.63 -14.29
C SER A 8 12.05 31.49 -15.14
N LYS A 9 12.70 30.32 -15.11
CA LYS A 9 12.19 29.10 -15.72
C LYS A 9 11.44 28.32 -14.66
N ASN A 10 10.12 28.33 -14.81
CA ASN A 10 9.19 27.40 -14.18
C ASN A 10 9.58 25.97 -14.61
N ALA A 11 10.34 25.26 -13.77
CA ALA A 11 10.76 23.90 -14.03
C ALA A 11 9.60 22.96 -13.66
N LYS A 12 8.85 22.52 -14.67
CA LYS A 12 7.93 21.38 -14.55
C LYS A 12 8.76 20.19 -14.07
N LYS A 13 8.60 19.81 -12.78
CA LYS A 13 9.20 18.58 -12.25
C LYS A 13 8.70 17.40 -13.09
N SER A 14 9.66 16.63 -13.57
CA SER A 14 9.42 15.44 -14.40
C SER A 14 8.71 14.40 -13.53
N ALA A 15 7.82 13.60 -14.13
CA ALA A 15 7.12 12.49 -13.46
C ALA A 15 8.06 11.46 -12.80
N LYS A 16 9.37 11.54 -13.09
CA LYS A 16 10.45 10.77 -12.46
C LYS A 16 10.78 11.21 -11.04
N ASP A 17 10.52 12.47 -10.68
CA ASP A 17 10.76 13.01 -9.33
C ASP A 17 9.62 12.66 -8.36
N VAL A 18 8.43 12.30 -8.88
CA VAL A 18 7.27 11.90 -8.07
C VAL A 18 7.37 10.42 -7.63
N LEU A 19 7.96 9.57 -8.45
CA LEU A 19 8.18 8.14 -8.15
C LEU A 19 9.27 7.88 -7.10
N SER A 20 10.08 8.88 -6.76
CA SER A 20 11.20 8.72 -5.83
C SER A 20 10.78 8.67 -4.36
N ASN A 21 9.59 9.18 -4.00
CA ASN A 21 9.12 9.24 -2.61
C ASN A 21 8.23 8.07 -2.17
N ALA A 22 7.76 7.22 -3.09
CA ALA A 22 7.22 5.89 -2.71
C ALA A 22 8.30 5.00 -2.07
N SER A 23 9.58 5.32 -2.32
CA SER A 23 10.72 4.75 -1.61
C SER A 23 10.80 5.20 -0.15
N ASP A 24 10.40 6.43 0.18
CA ASP A 24 10.67 7.02 1.50
C ASP A 24 9.76 6.47 2.60
N GLY A 25 8.53 6.05 2.25
CA GLY A 25 7.65 5.36 3.20
C GLY A 25 8.23 4.01 3.66
N LEU A 26 8.99 3.36 2.78
CA LEU A 26 9.67 2.09 3.05
C LEU A 26 11.05 2.28 3.69
N LEU A 27 11.65 3.47 3.52
CA LEU A 27 12.92 3.86 4.15
C LEU A 27 12.79 4.13 5.65
N ALA A 28 11.58 4.42 6.15
CA ALA A 28 11.35 4.60 7.60
C ALA A 28 11.35 3.27 8.39
N ALA A 29 11.19 2.13 7.71
CA ALA A 29 11.14 0.80 8.32
C ALA A 29 12.31 -0.09 7.85
N GLY A 30 13.54 0.31 8.17
CA GLY A 30 14.71 -0.59 8.18
C GLY A 30 15.17 -1.17 6.83
N GLY A 31 16.16 -0.52 6.21
CA GLY A 31 17.22 -1.20 5.44
C GLY A 31 16.76 -2.07 4.26
N LEU A 32 16.03 -1.50 3.31
CA LEU A 32 15.61 -2.23 2.13
C LEU A 32 16.67 -2.18 1.01
N THR A 33 17.07 -3.34 0.51
CA THR A 33 18.09 -3.47 -0.55
C THR A 33 17.56 -2.98 -1.90
N ASN A 34 18.45 -2.51 -2.79
CA ASN A 34 18.10 -2.00 -4.14
C ASN A 34 17.19 -2.94 -4.97
N ASN A 35 17.27 -4.25 -4.71
CA ASN A 35 16.46 -5.28 -5.38
C ASN A 35 14.98 -5.19 -5.00
N VAL A 36 14.67 -4.92 -3.74
CA VAL A 36 13.28 -4.80 -3.30
C VAL A 36 12.63 -3.56 -3.91
N LYS A 37 13.36 -2.44 -3.94
CA LYS A 37 12.91 -1.21 -4.61
C LYS A 37 12.60 -1.46 -6.09
N LYS A 38 13.42 -2.27 -6.77
CA LYS A 38 13.20 -2.65 -8.16
C LYS A 38 11.89 -3.44 -8.32
N ILE A 39 11.61 -4.40 -7.45
CA ILE A 39 10.38 -5.19 -7.47
C ILE A 39 9.15 -4.29 -7.27
N ILE A 40 9.18 -3.43 -6.26
CA ILE A 40 8.04 -2.54 -5.95
C ILE A 40 7.77 -1.57 -7.11
N ASN A 41 8.80 -1.07 -7.78
CA ASN A 41 8.64 -0.20 -8.95
C ASN A 41 7.98 -0.88 -10.16
N THR A 42 7.88 -2.22 -10.16
CA THR A 42 7.13 -2.95 -11.20
C THR A 42 5.63 -2.96 -10.95
N ILE A 43 5.20 -2.68 -9.72
CA ILE A 43 3.80 -2.57 -9.34
C ILE A 43 3.24 -1.24 -9.84
N LYS A 44 2.07 -1.26 -10.48
CA LYS A 44 1.43 -0.07 -11.03
C LYS A 44 0.00 0.01 -10.57
N GLY A 45 -0.39 1.15 -10.00
CA GLY A 45 -1.80 1.44 -9.74
C GLY A 45 -2.60 1.52 -11.05
N ILE A 46 -3.78 0.90 -11.06
CA ILE A 46 -4.71 0.79 -12.18
C ILE A 46 -6.07 1.36 -11.81
N GLY A 47 -6.79 1.90 -12.79
CA GLY A 47 -8.12 2.46 -12.57
C GLY A 47 -8.12 3.83 -11.88
N LYS A 48 -9.30 4.23 -11.40
CA LYS A 48 -9.55 5.52 -10.76
C LYS A 48 -9.27 5.43 -9.26
N GLN A 49 -8.72 6.50 -8.71
CA GLN A 49 -8.55 6.64 -7.27
C GLN A 49 -9.88 6.96 -6.60
N GLU A 50 -10.11 6.38 -5.43
CA GLU A 50 -11.24 6.66 -4.56
C GLU A 50 -10.79 6.93 -3.13
N PRO A 51 -11.47 7.80 -2.38
CA PRO A 51 -11.15 8.04 -0.98
C PRO A 51 -11.57 6.83 -0.13
N VAL A 52 -10.68 6.42 0.76
CA VAL A 52 -10.92 5.36 1.76
C VAL A 52 -10.39 5.79 3.11
N THR A 53 -10.96 5.25 4.17
CA THR A 53 -10.44 5.39 5.53
C THR A 53 -9.43 4.27 5.79
N ILE A 54 -8.27 4.61 6.34
CA ILE A 54 -7.26 3.65 6.80
C ILE A 54 -7.11 3.70 8.32
N THR A 55 -6.92 2.54 8.93
CA THR A 55 -6.44 2.36 10.31
C THR A 55 -5.31 1.34 10.30
N TRP A 56 -4.88 0.90 11.48
CA TRP A 56 -3.89 -0.17 11.59
C TRP A 56 -4.23 -1.19 12.68
N TYR A 57 -3.76 -2.42 12.47
CA TYR A 57 -3.88 -3.58 13.35
C TYR A 57 -2.54 -4.30 13.51
N THR A 58 -2.42 -5.14 14.55
CA THR A 58 -1.14 -5.71 15.00
C THR A 58 -1.38 -6.95 15.87
N GLY A 59 -0.32 -7.71 16.15
CA GLY A 59 -0.38 -8.82 17.10
C GLY A 59 -1.29 -9.95 16.63
N HIS A 60 -2.13 -10.46 17.52
CA HIS A 60 -3.01 -11.61 17.24
C HIS A 60 -4.12 -11.32 16.23
N ASP A 61 -4.43 -10.05 15.96
CA ASP A 61 -5.38 -9.68 14.90
C ASP A 61 -4.84 -10.02 13.50
N LEU A 62 -3.54 -10.32 13.39
CA LEU A 62 -2.91 -10.79 12.17
C LEU A 62 -3.09 -12.30 11.94
N ASP A 63 -3.48 -13.05 12.97
CA ASP A 63 -3.60 -14.50 12.89
C ASP A 63 -4.82 -14.92 12.03
N ASN A 64 -4.66 -15.98 11.24
CA ASN A 64 -5.71 -16.58 10.41
C ASN A 64 -6.37 -15.63 9.38
N PRO A 65 -5.60 -15.04 8.45
CA PRO A 65 -6.13 -14.14 7.43
C PRO A 65 -7.25 -14.79 6.59
N SER A 66 -8.37 -14.09 6.45
CA SER A 66 -9.63 -14.62 5.90
C SER A 66 -9.59 -14.97 4.41
N CYS A 67 -8.57 -14.53 3.67
CA CYS A 67 -8.49 -14.81 2.24
C CYS A 67 -8.09 -16.26 1.92
N TRP A 68 -7.53 -17.00 2.88
CA TRP A 68 -7.26 -18.43 2.75
C TRP A 68 -8.27 -19.26 3.53
N ALA A 69 -8.67 -20.40 2.97
CA ALA A 69 -9.52 -21.35 3.68
C ALA A 69 -8.79 -22.04 4.85
N ASN A 70 -7.49 -22.33 4.67
CA ASN A 70 -6.62 -22.93 5.68
C ASN A 70 -5.26 -22.20 5.65
N PRO A 71 -5.15 -21.03 6.29
CA PRO A 71 -3.90 -20.26 6.28
C PRO A 71 -2.80 -21.01 7.03
N ASN A 72 -1.66 -21.20 6.37
CA ASN A 72 -0.39 -21.64 6.99
C ASN A 72 0.60 -20.47 7.16
N TRP A 73 0.13 -19.26 6.86
CA TRP A 73 0.88 -18.01 6.90
C TRP A 73 -0.02 -16.92 7.46
N ALA A 74 0.58 -16.00 8.21
CA ALA A 74 -0.06 -14.81 8.74
C ALA A 74 0.84 -13.59 8.47
N PRO A 75 0.25 -12.41 8.18
CA PRO A 75 1.03 -11.17 8.14
C PRO A 75 1.69 -10.90 9.48
N THR A 76 2.76 -10.12 9.45
CA THR A 76 3.42 -9.60 10.66
C THR A 76 3.25 -8.08 10.70
N ASP A 77 3.62 -7.46 11.83
CA ASP A 77 3.69 -6.01 11.94
C ASP A 77 4.54 -5.33 10.85
N LYS A 78 5.49 -6.08 10.26
CA LYS A 78 6.39 -5.61 9.20
C LYS A 78 5.85 -5.85 7.79
N SER A 79 4.79 -6.63 7.65
CA SER A 79 4.20 -6.95 6.35
C SER A 79 3.50 -5.72 5.76
N PHE A 80 3.17 -5.78 4.47
CA PHE A 80 2.42 -4.78 3.73
C PHE A 80 1.09 -5.41 3.29
N ALA A 81 0.24 -5.65 4.30
CA ALA A 81 -1.01 -6.36 4.16
C ALA A 81 -2.19 -5.47 4.56
N ALA A 82 -3.36 -5.77 4.01
CA ALA A 82 -4.59 -5.04 4.25
C ALA A 82 -5.75 -6.00 4.56
N ALA A 83 -6.55 -5.61 5.55
CA ALA A 83 -7.85 -6.18 5.86
C ALA A 83 -8.95 -5.20 5.41
N LEU A 84 -9.89 -5.66 4.59
CA LEU A 84 -10.95 -4.78 4.06
C LEU A 84 -12.24 -4.96 4.84
N THR A 85 -13.04 -3.90 4.92
CA THR A 85 -14.38 -3.94 5.55
C THR A 85 -15.15 -5.19 5.13
N LEU A 86 -15.60 -5.97 6.12
CA LEU A 86 -16.27 -7.23 5.87
C LEU A 86 -17.65 -7.01 5.23
N VAL A 87 -18.44 -6.08 5.79
CA VAL A 87 -19.87 -5.88 5.48
C VAL A 87 -20.12 -4.54 4.77
N GLY A 88 -20.94 -4.55 3.72
CA GLY A 88 -21.48 -3.33 3.11
C GLY A 88 -20.61 -2.66 2.03
N TRP A 89 -19.35 -3.07 1.88
CA TRP A 89 -18.50 -2.58 0.79
C TRP A 89 -18.61 -3.46 -0.47
N ALA A 90 -19.64 -3.19 -1.28
CA ALA A 90 -19.95 -4.00 -2.46
C ALA A 90 -18.84 -4.00 -3.54
N THR A 91 -18.14 -2.88 -3.71
CA THR A 91 -17.07 -2.73 -4.71
C THR A 91 -15.67 -3.00 -4.14
N LYS A 92 -15.57 -3.65 -2.97
CA LYS A 92 -14.27 -3.87 -2.34
C LYS A 92 -13.35 -4.72 -3.22
N PRO A 93 -12.05 -4.38 -3.27
CA PRO A 93 -11.07 -5.22 -3.94
C PRO A 93 -11.10 -6.67 -3.44
N LYS A 94 -10.86 -7.61 -4.35
CA LYS A 94 -10.85 -9.04 -4.03
C LYS A 94 -9.61 -9.44 -3.23
N CYS A 95 -9.72 -10.56 -2.53
CA CYS A 95 -8.57 -11.24 -1.93
C CYS A 95 -7.40 -11.37 -2.90
N PHE A 96 -6.20 -11.20 -2.34
CA PHE A 96 -4.90 -11.28 -3.01
C PHE A 96 -4.59 -10.19 -4.04
N LYS A 97 -5.50 -9.24 -4.26
CA LYS A 97 -5.21 -8.07 -5.10
C LYS A 97 -4.31 -7.09 -4.37
N PHE A 98 -3.48 -6.40 -5.15
CA PHE A 98 -2.69 -5.28 -4.67
C PHE A 98 -3.49 -4.00 -4.74
N LEU A 99 -3.24 -3.13 -3.76
CA LEU A 99 -3.80 -1.79 -3.67
C LEU A 99 -2.67 -0.78 -3.61
N GLU A 100 -2.83 0.32 -4.34
CA GLU A 100 -2.05 1.52 -4.13
C GLU A 100 -2.81 2.43 -3.18
N LEU A 101 -2.16 2.83 -2.08
CA LEU A 101 -2.71 3.76 -1.10
C LEU A 101 -1.81 4.98 -1.01
N CYS A 102 -2.37 6.18 -1.16
CA CYS A 102 -1.63 7.43 -1.19
C CYS A 102 -2.19 8.44 -0.18
N SER A 103 -1.38 8.85 0.81
CA SER A 103 -1.71 9.97 1.71
C SER A 103 -1.41 11.33 1.08
N SER A 104 -0.55 11.36 0.06
CA SER A 104 -0.30 12.51 -0.79
C SER A 104 0.20 12.03 -2.17
N PRO A 105 0.25 12.88 -3.20
CA PRO A 105 0.76 12.49 -4.52
C PRO A 105 2.20 11.95 -4.54
N GLN A 106 2.96 12.18 -3.47
CA GLN A 106 4.35 11.74 -3.34
C GLN A 106 4.50 10.56 -2.36
N LYS A 107 3.51 10.31 -1.50
CA LYS A 107 3.57 9.26 -0.48
C LYS A 107 2.51 8.22 -0.79
N CYS A 108 2.95 7.17 -1.47
CA CYS A 108 2.13 6.02 -1.84
C CYS A 108 2.83 4.72 -1.44
N ILE A 109 2.03 3.72 -1.07
CA ILE A 109 2.50 2.37 -0.78
C ILE A 109 1.68 1.35 -1.55
N PHE A 110 2.22 0.14 -1.67
CA PHE A 110 1.52 -1.01 -2.23
C PHE A 110 1.31 -2.08 -1.16
N VAL A 111 0.06 -2.43 -0.92
CA VAL A 111 -0.34 -3.44 0.06
C VAL A 111 -1.16 -4.53 -0.62
N ARG A 112 -1.15 -5.74 -0.06
CA ARG A 112 -1.95 -6.85 -0.57
C ARG A 112 -3.14 -7.11 0.33
N VAL A 113 -4.32 -7.30 -0.27
CA VAL A 113 -5.52 -7.72 0.46
C VAL A 113 -5.36 -9.17 0.87
N VAL A 114 -5.28 -9.41 2.17
CA VAL A 114 -5.09 -10.76 2.72
C VAL A 114 -6.18 -11.15 3.71
N ASP A 115 -6.99 -10.18 4.16
CA ASP A 115 -7.93 -10.41 5.24
C ASP A 115 -9.19 -9.53 5.12
N SER A 116 -10.17 -9.78 5.99
CA SER A 116 -11.38 -8.99 6.14
C SER A 116 -11.51 -8.44 7.55
N CYS A 117 -11.68 -7.12 7.65
CA CYS A 117 -11.87 -6.41 8.89
C CYS A 117 -13.34 -6.49 9.32
N ALA A 118 -13.64 -7.36 10.28
CA ALA A 118 -14.98 -7.48 10.90
C ALA A 118 -15.27 -6.36 11.90
N GLY A 119 -14.24 -5.75 12.50
CA GLY A 119 -14.37 -4.62 13.43
C GLY A 119 -14.53 -3.26 12.74
N CYS A 120 -14.31 -3.18 11.43
CA CYS A 120 -14.47 -1.95 10.65
C CYS A 120 -15.96 -1.59 10.51
N ALA A 121 -16.26 -0.30 10.45
CA ALA A 121 -17.63 0.19 10.31
C ALA A 121 -18.31 -0.42 9.07
N ALA A 122 -19.49 -1.02 9.25
CA ALA A 122 -20.27 -1.56 8.14
C ALA A 122 -20.63 -0.45 7.13
N ASP A 123 -20.79 -0.83 5.87
CA ASP A 123 -21.14 0.08 4.76
C ASP A 123 -20.12 1.21 4.54
N SER A 124 -18.89 1.01 5.02
CA SER A 124 -17.80 1.97 4.85
C SER A 124 -16.68 1.42 3.95
N LYS A 125 -15.91 2.34 3.36
CA LYS A 125 -14.69 2.00 2.61
C LYS A 125 -13.50 2.09 3.55
N HIS A 126 -13.35 1.07 4.39
CA HIS A 126 -12.30 1.01 5.40
C HIS A 126 -11.27 -0.08 5.06
N VAL A 127 -10.00 0.32 5.07
CA VAL A 127 -8.83 -0.51 4.82
C VAL A 127 -7.97 -0.51 6.10
N ASP A 128 -8.00 -1.60 6.85
CA ASP A 128 -7.16 -1.75 8.03
C ASP A 128 -5.79 -2.30 7.62
N LEU A 129 -4.70 -1.66 8.04
CA LEU A 129 -3.36 -1.94 7.55
C LEU A 129 -2.49 -2.57 8.63
N THR A 130 -1.53 -3.39 8.22
CA THR A 130 -0.43 -3.75 9.13
C THR A 130 0.31 -2.50 9.61
N LYS A 131 0.86 -2.56 10.83
CA LYS A 131 1.54 -1.45 11.49
C LYS A 131 2.56 -0.72 10.60
N ALA A 132 3.47 -1.47 9.95
CA ALA A 132 4.48 -0.89 9.06
C ALA A 132 3.87 -0.20 7.83
N ALA A 133 2.82 -0.76 7.24
CA ALA A 133 2.15 -0.16 6.09
C ALA A 133 1.49 1.17 6.46
N PHE A 134 0.80 1.24 7.60
CA PHE A 134 0.23 2.51 8.06
C PHE A 134 1.32 3.54 8.37
N GLN A 135 2.38 3.14 9.06
CA GLN A 135 3.53 4.00 9.39
C GLN A 135 4.17 4.64 8.15
N SER A 136 4.18 3.94 7.02
CA SER A 136 4.69 4.49 5.75
C SER A 136 3.83 5.64 5.19
N LEU A 137 2.57 5.76 5.62
CA LEU A 137 1.64 6.81 5.18
C LEU A 137 1.43 7.91 6.23
N ALA A 138 1.45 7.55 7.52
CA ALA A 138 1.14 8.43 8.65
C ALA A 138 1.71 7.91 9.98
N ASP A 139 1.88 8.81 10.96
CA ASP A 139 2.24 8.43 12.33
C ASP A 139 1.12 7.59 12.99
N LEU A 140 1.49 6.50 13.68
CA LEU A 140 0.53 5.59 14.32
C LEU A 140 -0.42 6.30 15.29
N ASP A 141 0.05 7.34 15.96
CA ASP A 141 -0.73 8.13 16.93
C ASP A 141 -1.92 8.86 16.29
N LYS A 142 -1.93 9.03 14.96
CA LYS A 142 -3.14 9.51 14.28
C LYS A 142 -4.28 8.51 14.37
N GLY A 143 -3.98 7.21 14.40
CA GLY A 143 -4.93 6.10 14.48
C GLY A 143 -5.79 5.88 13.23
N LEU A 144 -6.21 6.95 12.56
CA LEU A 144 -7.11 6.94 11.42
C LEU A 144 -6.75 8.06 10.43
N LEU A 145 -6.81 7.78 9.13
CA LEU A 145 -6.57 8.76 8.07
C LEU A 145 -7.43 8.46 6.84
N THR A 146 -7.86 9.51 6.12
CA THR A 146 -8.43 9.34 4.77
C THR A 146 -7.32 9.44 3.73
N VAL A 147 -7.23 8.45 2.85
CA VAL A 147 -6.24 8.37 1.77
C VAL A 147 -6.91 8.02 0.44
N GLN A 148 -6.18 8.21 -0.66
CA GLN A 148 -6.63 7.78 -1.98
C GLN A 148 -6.20 6.33 -2.23
N MET A 149 -7.15 5.46 -2.57
CA MET A 149 -6.93 4.06 -2.93
C MET A 149 -7.23 3.83 -4.41
N ARG A 150 -6.48 2.91 -5.04
CA ARG A 150 -6.92 2.20 -6.25
C ARG A 150 -6.33 0.80 -6.27
N GLU A 151 -6.86 -0.08 -7.13
CA GLU A 151 -6.22 -1.37 -7.39
C GLU A 151 -4.83 -1.18 -8.04
N ALA A 152 -3.97 -2.18 -7.92
CA ALA A 152 -2.65 -2.23 -8.52
C ALA A 152 -2.34 -3.60 -9.13
N THR A 153 -1.40 -3.64 -10.06
CA THR A 153 -0.92 -4.88 -10.68
C THR A 153 -0.13 -5.73 -9.68
N ASP A 154 0.05 -7.02 -9.99
CA ASP A 154 1.04 -7.82 -9.27
C ASP A 154 2.47 -7.34 -9.60
N PRO A 155 3.45 -7.59 -8.71
CA PRO A 155 4.86 -7.34 -9.01
C PRO A 155 5.33 -8.25 -10.17
N ALA A 156 5.96 -7.66 -11.18
CA ALA A 156 6.37 -8.35 -12.40
C ALA A 156 7.73 -9.06 -12.25
N ASP A 157 8.68 -8.45 -11.54
CA ASP A 157 10.09 -8.89 -11.52
C ASP A 157 10.51 -9.51 -10.16
N GLY A 158 9.57 -10.09 -9.42
CA GLY A 158 9.86 -10.77 -8.17
C GLY A 158 8.67 -10.85 -7.24
N TRP A 159 8.85 -11.56 -6.13
CA TRP A 159 7.84 -11.73 -5.11
C TRP A 159 8.50 -11.70 -3.72
N LEU A 160 7.86 -11.02 -2.77
CA LEU A 160 8.37 -10.79 -1.43
C LEU A 160 7.41 -11.40 -0.42
N GLU A 161 7.62 -12.67 -0.10
CA GLU A 161 6.71 -13.43 0.78
C GLU A 161 6.64 -12.82 2.19
N ASP A 162 7.74 -12.29 2.71
CA ASP A 162 7.74 -11.63 4.03
C ASP A 162 6.85 -10.39 4.08
N LEU A 163 6.72 -9.67 2.96
CA LEU A 163 5.90 -8.47 2.86
C LEU A 163 4.46 -8.78 2.51
N TRP A 164 4.21 -9.70 1.58
CA TRP A 164 2.89 -9.88 0.98
C TRP A 164 2.29 -11.28 1.19
N GLY A 165 3.01 -12.17 1.87
CA GLY A 165 2.63 -13.57 2.02
C GLY A 165 2.84 -14.40 0.76
N PRO A 166 2.46 -15.68 0.79
CA PRO A 166 2.70 -16.61 -0.32
C PRO A 166 1.95 -16.18 -1.59
N LYS A 167 2.61 -16.33 -2.74
CA LYS A 167 1.98 -16.05 -4.03
C LYS A 167 0.90 -17.09 -4.31
N MET A 168 -0.30 -16.65 -4.66
CA MET A 168 -1.33 -17.59 -5.13
C MET A 168 -0.99 -18.04 -6.54
N SER A 169 -1.01 -19.35 -6.79
CA SER A 169 -0.96 -19.89 -8.14
C SER A 169 -2.17 -19.38 -8.93
N ALA A 170 -1.99 -19.10 -10.22
CA ALA A 170 -3.02 -18.53 -11.09
C ALA A 170 -4.23 -19.44 -11.38
N ASN A 171 -4.42 -20.53 -10.62
CA ASN A 171 -5.49 -21.50 -10.82
C ASN A 171 -6.34 -21.60 -9.55
N ASN A 172 -7.43 -20.84 -9.55
CA ASN A 172 -8.73 -21.25 -9.02
C ASN A 172 -9.82 -20.66 -9.90
#